data_AF-A0A8X6VPA1-F1
#
_entry.id   AF-A0A8X6VPA1-F1
#
_cell.length_a   1.000
_cell.length_b   1.000
_cell.length_c   1.000
_cell.angle_alpha   90.00
_cell.angle_beta   90.00
_cell.angle_gamma   90.00
#
_symmetry.space_group_name_H-M   'P 1'
#
loop_
_entity.id
_entity.type
_entity.pdbx_description
1 polymer ?
#
loop_
_entity_poly.entity_id
_entity_poly.type
_entity_poly.pdbx_seq_one_letter_code
_entity_poly.pdbx_strand_id
1 'polypeptide(L)'
;MGWHSGDHLVGPYILPDRLTGPRYLIFLEQILPELLDSAHVTAATRTSMWFQQDGAPAHFSISVRNHLDATCGERWIGRGGPVHWPP
;
A
#
# COMPACT_ATOMS: atom_id res chain seq x y z
N MET A 1 4.06 -7.79 -5.25
CA MET A 1 3.02 -6.78 -5.04
C MET A 1 3.29 -5.65 -6.03
N GLY A 2 2.33 -5.33 -6.91
CA GLY A 2 2.49 -4.29 -7.93
C GLY A 2 1.44 -3.21 -7.76
N TRP A 3 1.84 -1.94 -7.91
CA TRP A 3 0.95 -0.79 -7.85
C TRP A 3 0.71 -0.30 -9.28
N HIS A 4 -0.54 -0.29 -9.73
CA HIS A 4 -0.90 0.18 -11.07
C HIS A 4 -1.68 1.48 -10.98
N SER A 5 -1.21 2.51 -11.68
CA SER A 5 -2.01 3.64 -12.12
C SER A 5 -1.74 3.83 -13.61
N GLY A 6 -2.66 3.37 -14.46
CA GLY A 6 -2.70 3.59 -15.91
C GLY A 6 -1.42 3.24 -16.67
N ASP A 7 -0.47 4.17 -16.71
CA ASP A 7 0.75 4.14 -17.53
C ASP A 7 2.05 4.11 -16.71
N HIS A 8 1.95 4.08 -15.37
CA HIS A 8 3.11 4.21 -14.50
C HIS A 8 3.35 2.96 -13.65
N LEU A 9 4.37 2.19 -14.02
CA LEU A 9 4.81 1.02 -13.27
C LEU A 9 5.95 1.44 -12.32
N VAL A 10 5.62 1.53 -11.04
CA VAL A 10 6.63 1.63 -9.98
C VAL A 10 7.24 0.24 -9.81
N GLY A 11 8.57 0.14 -9.97
CA GLY A 11 9.29 -1.14 -10.01
C GLY A 11 9.00 -2.05 -8.80
N PRO A 12 9.21 -3.37 -8.95
CA PRO A 12 8.93 -4.32 -7.87
C PRO A 12 9.86 -4.07 -6.68
N TYR A 13 9.29 -3.92 -5.50
CA TYR A 13 10.03 -4.03 -4.24
C TYR A 13 9.86 -5.43 -3.68
N ILE A 14 10.97 -6.11 -3.42
CA ILE A 14 10.96 -7.44 -2.82
C ILE A 14 10.85 -7.29 -1.30
N LEU A 15 9.70 -7.72 -0.77
CA LEU A 15 9.46 -7.75 0.66
C LEU A 15 10.29 -8.87 1.31
N PRO A 16 10.63 -8.75 2.61
CA PRO A 16 11.34 -9.80 3.34
C PRO A 16 10.58 -11.13 3.31
N ASP A 17 11.30 -12.25 3.20
CA ASP A 17 10.73 -13.62 3.16
C ASP A 17 9.73 -13.88 4.29
N ARG A 18 10.00 -13.33 5.48
CA ARG A 18 9.08 -13.35 6.62
C ARG A 18 8.41 -12.01 6.83
N LEU A 19 7.34 -11.78 6.08
CA LEU A 19 6.52 -10.59 6.22
C LEU A 19 5.65 -10.67 7.48
N THR A 20 5.79 -9.68 8.35
CA THR A 20 4.94 -9.47 9.53
C THR A 20 4.29 -8.10 9.45
N GLY A 21 3.20 -7.86 10.18
CA GLY A 21 2.54 -6.56 10.21
C GLY A 21 3.49 -5.39 10.49
N PRO A 22 4.36 -5.45 11.51
CA PRO A 22 5.35 -4.40 11.76
C PRO A 22 6.35 -4.19 10.62
N ARG A 23 6.84 -5.28 9.97
CA ARG A 23 7.76 -5.16 8.83
C ARG A 23 7.08 -4.55 7.62
N TYR A 24 5.82 -4.91 7.39
CA TYR A 24 5.03 -4.35 6.31
C TYR A 24 4.74 -2.86 6.56
N LEU A 25 4.43 -2.48 7.81
CA LEU A 25 4.25 -1.08 8.16
C LEU A 25 5.51 -0.23 7.91
N ILE A 26 6.69 -0.74 8.26
CA ILE A 26 7.97 -0.06 7.95
C ILE A 26 8.10 0.17 6.44
N PHE A 27 7.76 -0.83 5.62
CA PHE A 27 7.74 -0.68 4.17
C PHE A 27 6.78 0.43 3.73
N LEU A 28 5.54 0.47 4.25
CA LEU A 28 4.56 1.51 3.89
C LEU A 28 4.99 2.92 4.30
N GLU A 29 5.60 3.07 5.47
CA GLU A 29 5.97 4.37 6.02
C GLU A 29 7.26 4.93 5.45
N GLN A 30 8.24 4.07 5.17
CA GLN A 30 9.60 4.50 4.87
C GLN A 30 9.99 4.26 3.42
N ILE A 31 9.59 3.13 2.84
CA ILE A 31 10.11 2.70 1.53
C ILE A 31 9.14 3.07 0.41
N LEU A 32 7.84 2.84 0.61
CA LEU A 32 6.84 3.13 -0.42
C LEU A 32 6.84 4.60 -0.85
N PRO A 33 6.95 5.61 0.04
CA PRO A 33 7.01 7.01 -0.38
C PRO A 33 8.23 7.30 -1.27
N GLU A 34 9.39 6.74 -0.93
CA GLU A 34 10.63 6.89 -1.71
C GLU A 34 10.53 6.25 -3.10
N LEU A 35 9.85 5.10 -3.19
CA LEU A 35 9.58 4.44 -4.46
C LEU A 35 8.64 5.28 -5.32
N LEU A 36 7.59 5.84 -4.73
CA LEU A 36 6.68 6.74 -5.43
C LEU A 36 7.39 8.04 -5.88
N ASP A 37 8.31 8.57 -5.07
CA ASP A 37 9.11 9.75 -5.41
C ASP A 37 10.07 9.47 -6.58
N SER A 38 10.76 8.32 -6.53
CA SER A 38 11.69 7.86 -7.57
C SER A 38 10.99 7.60 -8.89
N ALA A 39 9.72 7.20 -8.84
CA ALA A 39 8.88 7.03 -10.01
C ALA A 39 8.18 8.35 -10.44
N HIS A 40 8.54 9.48 -9.84
CA HIS A 40 7.94 10.79 -10.13
C HIS A 40 6.41 10.85 -9.94
N VAL A 41 5.86 10.01 -9.07
CA VAL A 41 4.45 10.07 -8.68
C VAL A 41 4.25 11.28 -7.76
N THR A 42 3.66 12.33 -8.32
CA THR A 42 3.42 13.60 -7.62
C THR A 42 2.47 13.44 -6.43
N ALA A 43 2.55 14.36 -5.45
CA ALA A 43 1.60 14.39 -4.34
C ALA A 43 0.14 14.52 -4.81
N ALA A 44 -0.12 15.29 -5.87
CA ALA A 44 -1.46 15.42 -6.46
C ALA A 44 -1.96 14.10 -7.09
N THR A 45 -1.05 13.28 -7.63
CA THR A 45 -1.39 11.93 -8.07
C THR A 45 -1.71 11.03 -6.87
N ARG A 46 -0.90 11.09 -5.80
CA ARG A 46 -1.12 10.26 -4.59
C ARG A 46 -2.46 10.48 -3.92
N THR A 47 -2.98 11.71 -3.93
CA THR A 47 -4.29 12.00 -3.32
C THR A 47 -5.47 11.33 -4.04
N SER A 48 -5.32 10.99 -5.32
CA SER A 48 -6.35 10.29 -6.10
C SER A 48 -6.05 8.80 -6.35
N MET A 49 -4.88 8.32 -5.91
CA MET A 49 -4.49 6.91 -6.07
C MET A 49 -5.32 5.97 -5.19
N TRP A 50 -5.53 4.77 -5.71
CA TRP A 50 -6.08 3.64 -4.99
C TRP A 50 -4.96 2.70 -4.56
N PHE A 51 -5.03 2.26 -3.30
CA PHE A 51 -4.10 1.28 -2.75
C PHE A 51 -4.79 -0.08 -2.64
N GLN A 52 -4.20 -1.12 -3.22
CA GLN A 52 -4.75 -2.45 -3.20
C GLN A 52 -3.80 -3.44 -2.52
N GLN A 53 -4.32 -4.21 -1.57
CA GLN A 53 -3.58 -5.31 -0.96
C GLN A 53 -4.35 -6.62 -0.92
N ASP A 54 -3.60 -7.73 -0.97
CA ASP A 54 -4.16 -9.07 -0.84
C ASP A 54 -4.46 -9.43 0.63
N GLY A 55 -5.00 -10.64 0.83
CA GLY A 55 -5.39 -11.14 2.15
C GLY A 55 -4.24 -11.65 3.03
N ALA A 56 -2.96 -11.40 2.71
CA ALA A 56 -1.84 -11.92 3.49
C ALA A 56 -1.93 -11.50 4.96
N PRO A 57 -1.58 -12.37 5.93
CA PRO A 57 -1.74 -12.07 7.36
C PRO A 57 -1.07 -10.77 7.84
N ALA A 58 0.08 -10.40 7.24
CA ALA A 58 0.78 -9.17 7.58
C ALA A 58 -0.03 -7.90 7.27
N HIS A 59 -0.87 -7.95 6.25
CA HIS A 59 -1.69 -6.82 5.78
C HIS A 59 -2.88 -6.52 6.70
N PHE A 60 -3.29 -7.48 7.54
CA PHE A 60 -4.47 -7.36 8.38
C PHE A 60 -4.21 -6.73 9.76
N SER A 61 -2.96 -6.42 10.10
CA SER A 61 -2.64 -5.86 11.42
C SER A 61 -3.35 -4.51 11.63
N ILE A 62 -3.73 -4.22 12.88
CA ILE A 62 -4.41 -2.95 13.23
C ILE A 62 -3.55 -1.75 12.82
N SER A 63 -2.24 -1.82 13.08
CA SER A 63 -1.33 -0.71 12.76
C SER A 63 -1.23 -0.43 11.25
N VAL A 64 -1.24 -1.47 10.42
CA VAL A 64 -1.25 -1.33 8.95
C VAL A 64 -2.55 -0.71 8.48
N ARG A 65 -3.70 -1.16 9.00
CA ARG A 65 -5.01 -0.61 8.60
C ARG A 65 -5.16 0.85 9.02
N ASN A 66 -4.77 1.19 10.24
CA ASN A 66 -4.78 2.59 10.72
C ASN A 66 -3.89 3.49 9.85
N HIS A 67 -2.72 3.00 9.44
CA HIS A 67 -1.84 3.74 8.54
C HIS A 67 -2.52 4.00 7.19
N LEU A 68 -3.14 2.96 6.59
CA LEU A 68 -3.82 3.09 5.29
C LEU A 68 -5.07 3.98 5.37
N ASP A 69 -5.82 3.93 6.47
CA ASP A 69 -6.94 4.85 6.70
C ASP A 69 -6.44 6.31 6.76
N ALA A 70 -5.30 6.55 7.40
CA ALA A 70 -4.72 7.89 7.50
C ALA A 70 -4.12 8.40 6.18
N THR A 71 -3.51 7.53 5.37
CA THR A 71 -2.77 7.96 4.16
C THR A 71 -3.56 7.81 2.87
N CYS A 72 -4.44 6.81 2.77
CA CYS A 72 -5.26 6.53 1.60
C CYS A 72 -6.73 6.92 1.82
N GLY A 73 -7.18 7.12 3.06
CA GLY A 73 -8.60 7.38 3.37
C GLY A 73 -9.48 6.20 2.94
N GLU A 74 -10.63 6.49 2.31
CA GLU A 74 -11.54 5.46 1.79
C GLU A 74 -11.06 4.78 0.48
N ARG A 75 -9.85 5.10 0.01
CA ARG A 75 -9.31 4.63 -1.29
C ARG A 75 -8.33 3.48 -1.15
N TRP A 76 -8.61 2.52 -0.28
CA TRP A 76 -7.86 1.28 -0.25
C TRP A 76 -8.73 0.04 -0.15
N ILE A 77 -8.26 -1.02 -0.81
CA ILE A 77 -8.97 -2.29 -0.92
C ILE A 77 -8.15 -3.36 -0.20
N GLY A 78 -8.79 -4.10 0.69
CA GLY A 78 -8.14 -5.17 1.42
C GLY A 78 -9.01 -5.74 2.54
N ARG A 79 -8.48 -6.74 3.23
CA ARG A 79 -9.18 -7.36 4.36
C ARG A 79 -9.31 -6.35 5.51
N GLY A 80 -10.55 -6.06 5.93
CA GLY A 80 -10.83 -5.13 7.03
C GLY A 80 -10.62 -3.65 6.70
N GLY A 81 -10.57 -3.31 5.41
CA GLY A 81 -10.55 -1.94 4.92
C GLY A 81 -11.93 -1.41 4.53
N PRO A 82 -11.98 -0.15 4.05
CA PRO A 82 -13.22 0.52 3.65
C PRO A 82 -13.86 -0.14 2.42
N VAL A 83 -13.04 -0.70 1.52
CA VAL A 83 -13.50 -1.52 0.40
C VAL A 83 -13.01 -2.94 0.59
N HIS A 84 -13.96 -3.88 0.64
CA HIS A 84 -13.64 -5.29 0.74
C HIS A 84 -13.03 -5.80 -0.56
N TRP A 85 -12.00 -6.65 -0.43
CA TRP A 85 -11.48 -7.42 -1.55
C TRP A 85 -12.60 -8.32 -2.11
N PRO A 86 -12.81 -8.39 -3.44
CA PRO A 86 -13.84 -9.25 -4.03
C PRO A 86 -13.58 -10.74 -3.70
N PRO A 87 -14.65 -11.56 -3.67
CA PRO A 87 -14.56 -13.01 -3.42
C PRO A 87 -13.85 -13.77 -4.56
#